data_AF-A0A2A4XZQ2-F1
#
_entry.id   AF-A0A2A4XZQ2-F1
#
_cell.length_a   1.000
_cell.length_b   1.000
_cell.length_c   1.000
_cell.angle_alpha   90.00
_cell.angle_beta   90.00
_cell.angle_gamma   90.00
#
_symmetry.space_group_name_H-M   'P 1'
#
loop_
_entity.id
_entity.type
_entity.pdbx_description
1 polymer ?
#
loop_
_entity_poly.entity_id
_entity_poly.type
_entity_poly.pdbx_seq_one_letter_code
_entity_poly.pdbx_strand_id
1 'polypeptide(L)'
;MRQNLLPLAIVERFKLKLDYVNADDENSQRTVRPLGLEYWGEIWTLTTWCELRSDFRVFRLDRILNCGVLDEVFAVEHGEIFEDYWKLVNEKNKDW
;
A
#
# COMPACT_ATOMS: atom_id res chain seq x y z
N MET A 1 3.43 13.50 -20.26
CA MET A 1 2.45 12.60 -19.63
C MET A 1 3.16 11.78 -18.55
N ARG A 2 3.20 12.24 -17.29
CA ARG A 2 3.61 11.39 -16.16
C ARG A 2 2.35 10.65 -15.73
N GLN A 3 2.15 9.44 -16.22
CA GLN A 3 0.91 8.69 -16.07
C GLN A 3 0.70 8.25 -14.62
N ASN A 4 -0.56 8.20 -14.22
CA ASN A 4 -1.10 7.78 -12.92
C ASN A 4 -0.86 6.26 -12.70
N LEU A 5 0.40 5.86 -12.44
CA LEU A 5 0.77 4.45 -12.29
C LEU A 5 0.10 3.76 -11.09
N LEU A 6 -0.05 4.47 -9.97
CA LEU A 6 -0.62 3.89 -8.74
C LEU A 6 -2.12 3.57 -8.86
N PRO A 7 -2.99 4.50 -9.32
CA PRO A 7 -4.40 4.16 -9.55
C PRO A 7 -4.59 2.99 -10.52
N LEU A 8 -3.78 2.93 -11.60
CA LEU A 8 -3.87 1.83 -12.55
C LEU A 8 -3.45 0.50 -11.92
N ALA A 9 -2.35 0.47 -11.16
CA ALA A 9 -1.90 -0.73 -10.48
C ALA A 9 -2.91 -1.25 -9.45
N ILE A 10 -3.68 -0.36 -8.80
CA ILE A 10 -4.79 -0.74 -7.90
C ILE A 10 -5.91 -1.39 -8.71
N VAL A 11 -6.39 -0.74 -9.78
CA VAL A 11 -7.53 -1.20 -10.58
C VAL A 11 -7.21 -2.54 -11.28
N GLU A 12 -6.03 -2.62 -11.90
CA GLU A 12 -5.58 -3.83 -12.62
C GLU A 12 -4.99 -4.89 -11.68
N ARG A 13 -4.87 -4.59 -10.39
CA ARG A 13 -4.31 -5.47 -9.35
C ARG A 13 -2.89 -5.92 -9.65
N PHE A 14 -2.07 -5.05 -10.23
CA PHE A 14 -0.64 -5.30 -10.36
C PHE A 14 0.06 -5.13 -9.01
N LYS A 15 0.95 -6.07 -8.70
CA LYS A 15 1.86 -5.93 -7.56
C LYS A 15 2.85 -4.79 -7.83
N LEU A 16 3.29 -4.16 -6.75
CA LEU A 16 4.31 -3.12 -6.79
C LEU A 16 5.55 -3.59 -6.03
N LYS A 17 6.71 -3.21 -6.55
CA LYS A 17 7.98 -3.28 -5.84
C LYS A 17 8.35 -1.87 -5.39
N LEU A 18 8.44 -1.69 -4.08
CA LEU A 18 8.76 -0.41 -3.44
C LEU A 18 10.15 -0.46 -2.83
N ASP A 19 10.94 0.57 -3.10
CA ASP A 19 12.09 0.94 -2.28
C ASP A 19 11.63 2.07 -1.35
N TYR A 20 11.65 1.84 -0.04
CA TYR A 20 11.00 2.68 0.96
C TYR A 20 11.95 3.01 2.10
N VAL A 21 11.92 4.27 2.55
CA VAL A 21 12.62 4.72 3.76
C VAL A 21 11.60 4.92 4.90
N ASN A 22 11.85 4.30 6.05
CA ASN A 22 10.94 4.42 7.20
C ASN A 22 11.16 5.74 7.97
N ALA A 23 10.53 5.88 9.14
CA ALA A 23 10.68 7.09 9.97
C ALA A 23 12.06 7.20 10.64
N ASP A 24 12.78 6.09 10.74
CA ASP A 24 14.09 5.96 11.36
C ASP A 24 15.23 5.98 10.30
N ASP A 25 14.92 6.45 9.09
CA ASP A 25 15.82 6.51 7.92
C ASP A 25 16.36 5.14 7.45
N GLU A 26 15.70 4.05 7.81
CA GLU A 26 16.08 2.71 7.37
C GLU A 26 15.44 2.38 6.02
N ASN A 27 16.28 1.95 5.09
CA ASN A 27 15.87 1.53 3.76
C ASN A 27 15.33 0.10 3.76
N SER A 28 14.29 -0.12 2.98
CA SER A 28 13.71 -1.44 2.83
C SER A 28 13.07 -1.63 1.47
N GLN A 29 13.13 -2.85 0.96
CA GLN A 29 12.46 -3.24 -0.27
C GLN A 29 11.25 -4.11 0.04
N ARG A 30 10.12 -3.86 -0.61
CA ARG A 30 8.85 -4.55 -0.37
C ARG A 30 8.15 -4.88 -1.68
N THR A 31 7.67 -6.11 -1.81
CA THR A 31 6.60 -6.45 -2.76
C THR A 31 5.27 -6.27 -2.06
N VAL A 32 4.38 -5.48 -2.65
CA VAL A 32 3.11 -5.09 -2.04
C VAL A 32 1.97 -5.21 -3.05
N ARG A 33 0.77 -5.49 -2.54
CA ARG A 33 -0.47 -5.42 -3.30
C ARG A 33 -1.12 -4.07 -3.00
N PRO A 34 -1.17 -3.12 -3.94
CA PRO A 34 -1.78 -1.82 -3.70
C PRO A 34 -3.30 -1.94 -3.61
N LEU A 35 -3.90 -1.41 -2.54
CA LEU A 35 -5.33 -1.56 -2.24
C LEU A 35 -6.10 -0.23 -2.33
N GLY A 36 -5.48 0.87 -1.96
CA GLY A 36 -6.12 2.18 -1.96
C GLY A 36 -5.13 3.33 -1.79
N LEU A 37 -5.54 4.52 -2.24
CA LEU A 37 -4.84 5.77 -1.99
C LEU A 37 -5.70 6.66 -1.11
N GLU A 38 -5.15 7.12 0.00
CA GLU A 38 -5.82 8.06 0.89
C GLU A 38 -5.04 9.38 1.01
N TYR A 39 -5.78 10.48 1.13
CA TYR A 39 -5.21 11.80 1.34
C TYR A 39 -5.57 12.32 2.73
N TRP A 40 -4.54 12.54 3.55
CA TRP A 40 -4.69 12.99 4.93
C TRP A 40 -4.26 14.45 5.09
N GLY A 41 -4.91 15.36 4.35
CA GLY A 41 -4.75 16.82 4.47
C GLY A 41 -3.46 17.39 3.86
N GLU A 42 -2.33 16.69 4.00
CA GLU A 42 -1.03 17.11 3.45
C GLU A 42 -0.24 15.95 2.82
N ILE A 43 -0.59 14.70 3.15
CA ILE A 43 0.19 13.53 2.78
C ILE A 43 -0.72 12.52 2.09
N TRP A 44 -0.24 12.01 0.95
CA TRP A 44 -0.81 10.83 0.32
C TRP A 44 -0.23 9.56 0.94
N THR A 45 -1.09 8.61 1.23
CA THR A 45 -0.73 7.25 1.64
C THR A 45 -1.22 6.22 0.64
N LEU A 46 -0.45 5.14 0.51
CA LEU A 46 -0.82 3.93 -0.21
C LEU A 46 -1.06 2.83 0.83
N THR A 47 -2.31 2.45 1.00
CA THR A 47 -2.69 1.26 1.78
C THR A 47 -2.45 0.01 0.94
N THR A 48 -1.83 -0.99 1.55
CA THR A 48 -1.36 -2.20 0.86
C THR A 48 -1.47 -3.45 1.73
N TRP A 49 -1.49 -4.61 1.10
CA TRP A 49 -1.07 -5.86 1.71
C TRP A 49 0.42 -6.09 1.44
N CYS A 50 1.22 -6.28 2.50
CA CYS A 50 2.66 -6.49 2.39
C CYS A 50 2.99 -7.97 2.43
N GLU A 51 3.43 -8.56 1.31
CA GLU A 51 3.64 -10.01 1.21
C GLU A 51 4.75 -10.53 2.15
N LEU A 52 5.76 -9.69 2.43
CA LEU A 52 6.82 -10.05 3.37
C LEU A 52 6.33 -10.18 4.82
N ARG A 53 5.30 -9.42 5.19
CA ARG A 53 4.78 -9.37 6.57
C ARG A 53 3.47 -10.13 6.72
N SER A 54 2.81 -10.50 5.62
CA SER A 54 1.47 -11.07 5.61
C SER A 54 0.52 -10.22 6.48
N ASP A 55 0.56 -8.90 6.27
CA ASP A 55 -0.17 -7.92 7.06
C ASP A 55 -0.36 -6.61 6.27
N PHE A 56 -1.34 -5.80 6.68
CA PHE A 56 -1.59 -4.49 6.10
C PHE A 56 -0.49 -3.49 6.45
N ARG A 57 -0.09 -2.68 5.48
CA ARG A 57 0.84 -1.55 5.68
C ARG A 57 0.42 -0.35 4.86
N VAL A 58 0.59 0.81 5.49
CA VAL A 58 0.32 2.12 4.91
C VAL A 58 1.66 2.79 4.62
N PHE A 59 1.94 3.06 3.35
CA PHE A 59 3.18 3.71 2.92
C PHE A 59 2.89 5.16 2.56
N ARG A 60 3.61 6.10 3.16
CA ARG A 60 3.54 7.50 2.72
C ARG A 60 4.26 7.65 1.38
N LEU A 61 3.61 8.26 0.39
CA LEU A 61 4.16 8.38 -0.96
C LEU A 61 5.43 9.22 -1.01
N ASP A 62 5.55 10.22 -0.13
CA ASP A 62 6.73 11.09 -0.02
C ASP A 62 7.99 10.36 0.48
N ARG A 63 7.85 9.15 1.02
CA ARG A 63 8.94 8.29 1.51
C ARG A 63 9.22 7.08 0.61
N ILE A 64 8.54 6.98 -0.54
CA ILE A 64 8.83 5.97 -1.56
C ILE A 64 9.97 6.51 -2.43
N LEU A 65 11.14 5.89 -2.34
CA LEU A 65 12.32 6.26 -3.12
C LEU A 65 12.19 5.80 -4.58
N ASN A 66 11.57 4.64 -4.79
CA ASN A 66 11.32 4.07 -6.10
C ASN A 66 10.09 3.15 -6.08
N CYS A 67 9.36 3.11 -7.18
CA CYS A 67 8.15 2.30 -7.34
C CYS A 67 8.13 1.65 -8.72
N GLY A 68 8.25 0.33 -8.78
CA GLY A 68 8.12 -0.46 -10.00
C GLY A 68 6.81 -1.25 -10.02
N VAL A 69 6.11 -1.22 -11.15
CA VAL A 69 5.01 -2.16 -11.41
C VAL A 69 5.62 -3.50 -11.80
N LEU A 70 5.19 -4.58 -11.16
CA LEU A 70 5.61 -5.94 -11.50
C LEU A 70 4.65 -6.53 -12.54
N ASP A 71 5.16 -7.42 -13.38
CA ASP A 71 4.34 -8.23 -14.29
C ASP A 71 3.71 -9.42 -13.54
N GLU A 72 3.10 -9.12 -12.40
CA GLU A 72 2.43 -10.05 -11.50
C GLU A 72 1.15 -9.38 -11.02
N VAL A 73 0.03 -10.06 -11.16
CA VAL A 73 -1.25 -9.65 -10.57
C VAL A 73 -1.52 -10.42 -9.29
N PHE A 74 -2.35 -9.86 -8.41
CA PHE A 74 -2.81 -10.54 -7.21
C PHE A 74 -4.31 -10.86 -7.26
N ALA A 75 -4.70 -11.97 -6.63
CA ALA A 75 -6.09 -12.33 -6.46
C ALA A 75 -6.74 -11.52 -5.32
N VAL A 76 -8.05 -11.34 -5.40
CA VAL A 76 -8.84 -10.76 -4.31
C VAL A 76 -9.11 -11.88 -3.30
N GLU A 77 -8.38 -11.87 -2.19
CA GLU A 77 -8.51 -12.87 -1.12
C GLU A 77 -9.19 -12.27 0.11
N HIS A 78 -10.03 -13.07 0.77
CA HIS A 78 -10.73 -12.63 1.98
C HIS A 78 -9.73 -12.38 3.11
N GLY A 79 -9.76 -11.19 3.71
CA GLY A 79 -8.82 -10.77 4.75
C GLY A 79 -7.67 -9.90 4.28
N GLU A 80 -7.45 -9.73 2.96
CA GLU A 80 -6.29 -9.02 2.40
C GLU A 80 -6.69 -7.80 1.53
N ILE A 81 -7.97 -7.42 1.55
CA ILE A 81 -8.53 -6.33 0.73
C ILE A 81 -8.73 -5.04 1.52
N PHE A 82 -8.98 -3.94 0.81
CA PHE A 82 -9.11 -2.61 1.40
C PHE A 82 -10.24 -2.53 2.45
N GLU A 83 -11.38 -3.19 2.19
CA GLU A 83 -12.51 -3.25 3.11
C GLU A 83 -12.15 -3.92 4.44
N ASP A 84 -11.27 -4.92 4.41
CA ASP A 84 -10.83 -5.62 5.61
C ASP A 84 -9.84 -4.77 6.41
N TYR A 85 -8.98 -4.00 5.73
CA TYR A 85 -8.17 -2.96 6.39
C TYR A 85 -9.05 -1.93 7.11
N TRP A 86 -10.11 -1.44 6.48
CA TRP A 86 -11.02 -0.47 7.11
C TRP A 86 -11.73 -1.05 8.34
N LYS A 87 -12.18 -2.31 8.29
CA LYS A 87 -12.77 -2.97 9.45
C LYS A 87 -11.74 -3.03 10.60
N LEU A 88 -10.52 -3.48 10.30
CA LEU A 88 -9.44 -3.59 11.28
C LEU A 88 -9.13 -2.25 11.96
N VAL A 89 -9.02 -1.16 11.19
CA VAL A 89 -8.74 0.18 11.73
C VAL A 89 -9.93 0.70 12.55
N ASN A 90 -11.16 0.53 12.07
CA ASN A 90 -12.35 0.98 12.77
C ASN A 90 -12.60 0.20 14.07
N GLU A 91 -12.27 -1.09 14.12
CA GLU A 91 -12.33 -1.89 15.34
C GLU A 91 -11.30 -1.41 16.37
N LYS A 92 -10.05 -1.17 15.95
CA LYS A 92 -9.01 -0.61 16.84
C LYS A 92 -9.34 0.78 17.38
N ASN A 93 -10.06 1.59 16.61
CA ASN A 93 -10.46 2.93 17.01
C ASN A 93 -11.69 2.96 17.95
N LYS A 94 -12.35 1.82 18.21
CA LYS A 94 -13.47 1.73 19.18
C LYS A 94 -13.02 1.56 20.63
N ASP A 95 -11.74 1.27 20.86
CA ASP A 95 -11.16 1.07 22.19
C ASP A 95 -10.57 2.35 22.81
N TRP A 96 -10.97 3.53 22.29
CA TRP A 96 -10.68 4.88 22.80
C TRP A 96 -11.99 5.62 23.13
#